data_AF-A0A956DRX9-F1
#
_entry.id   AF-A0A956DRX9-F1
#
_cell.length_a   1.000
_cell.length_b   1.000
_cell.length_c   1.000
_cell.angle_alpha   90.00
_cell.angle_beta   90.00
_cell.angle_gamma   90.00
#
_symmetry.space_group_name_H-M   'P 1'
#
loop_
_entity.id
_entity.type
_entity.pdbx_description
1 polymer ?
#
loop_
_entity_poly.entity_id
_entity_poly.type
_entity_poly.pdbx_seq_one_letter_code
_entity_poly.pdbx_strand_id
1 'polypeptide(L)'
;MEPRAGEAVGAILNGQWRLIRLIGEGGLAAVYEADSLQGQGKRAIKLLHPQFMRQRAIVERFYSEAKACFTLRHPNIAGVEAYAYAEDGSPYIVMELLQGLSLEDYLQRGQPMAPEMAAPLAFAVLQALSVAHGRGIVHRDLKPANLFLVPDGQGRYTIKVLDFGIAK
;
A
#
# COMPACT_ATOMS: atom_id res chain seq x y z
N MET A 1 3.06 24.33 13.61
CA MET A 1 3.36 23.00 14.16
C MET A 1 2.88 22.03 13.11
N GLU A 2 3.79 21.34 12.42
CA GLU A 2 3.39 20.36 11.40
C GLU A 2 2.71 19.18 12.11
N PRO A 3 1.51 18.75 11.66
CA PRO A 3 0.81 17.64 12.28
C PRO A 3 1.68 16.38 12.19
N ARG A 4 1.90 15.72 13.32
CA ARG A 4 2.79 14.56 13.39
C ARG A 4 2.10 13.30 12.86
N ALA A 5 2.91 12.44 12.23
CA ALA A 5 2.54 11.07 11.92
C ALA A 5 1.99 10.36 13.17
N GLY A 6 0.71 10.00 13.13
CA GLY A 6 0.02 9.35 14.24
C GLY A 6 -1.16 10.13 14.83
N GLU A 7 -1.34 11.41 14.48
CA GLU A 7 -2.48 12.22 14.97
C GLU A 7 -3.85 11.65 14.59
N ALA A 8 -3.93 10.90 13.49
CA ALA A 8 -5.16 10.27 13.04
C ALA A 8 -5.48 8.93 13.77
N VAL A 9 -4.60 8.41 14.64
CA VAL A 9 -4.90 7.18 15.38
C VAL A 9 -6.12 7.39 16.27
N GLY A 10 -7.07 6.46 16.22
CA GLY A 10 -8.37 6.55 16.88
C GLY A 10 -9.45 7.24 16.05
N ALA A 11 -9.10 7.95 14.98
CA ALA A 11 -10.08 8.55 14.07
C ALA A 11 -10.95 7.47 13.42
N ILE A 12 -12.20 7.84 13.15
CA ILE A 12 -13.17 7.02 12.44
C ILE A 12 -13.43 7.67 11.09
N LEU A 13 -13.23 6.92 10.00
CA LEU A 13 -13.47 7.38 8.64
C LEU A 13 -14.82 6.85 8.15
N ASN A 14 -15.73 7.76 7.84
CA ASN A 14 -17.08 7.52 7.31
C ASN A 14 -17.92 6.51 8.12
N GLY A 15 -17.67 6.42 9.43
CA GLY A 15 -18.29 5.36 10.26
C GLY A 15 -17.95 3.92 9.84
N GLN A 16 -16.97 3.72 8.97
CA GLN A 16 -16.60 2.42 8.40
C GLN A 16 -15.30 1.86 8.97
N TRP A 17 -14.32 2.74 9.20
CA TRP A 17 -12.97 2.33 9.55
C TRP A 17 -12.46 3.09 10.75
N ARG A 18 -11.99 2.37 11.77
CA ARG A 18 -11.27 2.98 12.89
C ARG A 18 -9.78 2.80 12.69
N LEU A 19 -9.03 3.89 12.65
CA LEU A 19 -7.57 3.84 12.54
C LEU A 19 -6.95 3.39 13.87
N ILE A 20 -6.15 2.32 13.84
CA ILE A 20 -5.64 1.64 15.04
C ILE A 20 -4.20 2.04 15.34
N ARG A 21 -3.33 2.06 14.32
CA ARG A 21 -1.93 2.44 14.46
C ARG A 21 -1.33 2.83 13.11
N LEU A 22 -0.32 3.69 13.15
CA LEU A 22 0.51 3.99 11.98
C LEU A 22 1.36 2.75 11.64
N ILE A 23 1.40 2.35 10.38
CA ILE A 23 2.19 1.21 9.88
C ILE A 23 3.16 1.60 8.76
N GLY A 24 3.04 2.81 8.21
CA GLY A 24 3.98 3.36 7.27
C GLY A 24 3.75 4.86 7.09
N GLU A 25 4.80 5.59 6.77
CA GLU A 25 4.73 7.02 6.50
C GLU A 25 5.55 7.36 5.27
N GLY A 26 4.91 8.00 4.30
CA GLY A 26 5.56 8.55 3.14
C GLY A 26 5.41 10.07 3.10
N GLY A 27 6.08 10.70 2.15
CA GLY A 27 6.08 12.17 2.03
C GLY A 27 4.71 12.78 1.75
N LEU A 28 3.80 12.06 1.07
CA LEU A 28 2.46 12.58 0.72
C LEU A 28 1.34 12.05 1.62
N ALA A 29 1.51 10.85 2.18
CA ALA A 29 0.45 10.12 2.86
C ALA A 29 1.01 9.25 3.97
N ALA A 30 0.17 8.98 4.96
CA ALA A 30 0.40 8.00 6.01
C ALA A 30 -0.43 6.73 5.75
N VAL A 31 0.08 5.58 6.14
CA VAL A 31 -0.61 4.29 6.07
C VAL A 31 -0.89 3.80 7.47
N TYR A 32 -2.14 3.47 7.75
CA TYR A 32 -2.62 3.01 9.04
C TYR A 32 -3.16 1.59 8.94
N GLU A 33 -2.96 0.78 9.98
CA GLU A 33 -3.82 -0.37 10.21
C GLU A 33 -5.16 0.13 10.71
N ALA A 34 -6.26 -0.39 10.18
CA ALA A 34 -7.61 0.00 10.55
C ALA A 34 -8.51 -1.21 10.77
N ASP A 35 -9.40 -1.12 11.77
CA ASP A 35 -10.47 -2.10 12.00
C ASP A 35 -11.74 -1.66 11.28
N SER A 36 -12.38 -2.60 10.57
CA SER A 36 -13.72 -2.38 10.04
C SER A 36 -14.76 -2.35 11.16
N LEU A 37 -15.54 -1.27 11.22
CA LEU A 37 -16.71 -1.16 12.09
C LEU A 37 -17.90 -1.98 11.60
N GLN A 38 -17.82 -2.54 10.39
CA GLN A 38 -18.84 -3.39 9.78
C GLN A 38 -18.45 -4.89 9.77
N GLY A 39 -17.38 -5.27 10.48
CA GLY A 39 -16.97 -6.68 10.61
C GLY A 39 -16.20 -7.24 9.41
N GLN A 40 -15.62 -6.41 8.54
CA GLN A 40 -14.85 -6.85 7.37
C GLN A 40 -13.38 -7.23 7.69
N GLY A 41 -13.02 -7.29 8.98
CA GLY A 41 -11.66 -7.51 9.45
C GLY A 41 -10.78 -6.26 9.34
N LYS A 42 -9.47 -6.47 9.43
CA LYS A 42 -8.47 -5.39 9.40
C LYS A 42 -8.06 -5.03 7.97
N ARG A 43 -7.75 -3.76 7.72
CA ARG A 43 -7.23 -3.25 6.43
C ARG A 43 -6.10 -2.26 6.64
N ALA A 44 -5.33 -2.04 5.57
CA ALA A 44 -4.39 -0.93 5.50
C ALA A 44 -5.10 0.26 4.86
N ILE A 45 -5.06 1.42 5.50
CA ILE A 45 -5.65 2.66 5.00
C ILE A 45 -4.56 3.67 4.73
N LYS A 46 -4.40 4.04 3.45
CA LYS A 46 -3.51 5.13 3.03
C LYS A 46 -4.33 6.43 3.04
N LEU A 47 -3.92 7.38 3.88
CA LEU A 47 -4.58 8.67 4.10
C LEU A 47 -3.64 9.80 3.69
N LEU A 48 -4.10 10.71 2.83
CA LEU A 48 -3.31 11.86 2.41
C LEU A 48 -3.05 12.81 3.59
N HIS A 49 -1.84 13.37 3.70
CA HIS A 49 -1.54 14.30 4.79
C HIS A 49 -2.37 15.60 4.65
N PRO A 50 -2.90 16.16 5.77
CA PRO A 50 -3.73 17.36 5.75
C PRO A 50 -3.12 18.56 5.01
N GLN A 51 -1.80 18.71 5.06
CA GLN A 51 -1.07 19.80 4.38
C GLN A 51 -1.19 19.79 2.85
N PHE A 52 -1.49 18.63 2.24
CA PHE A 52 -1.67 18.51 0.79
C PHE A 52 -3.13 18.63 0.35
N MET A 53 -4.08 18.73 1.27
CA MET A 53 -5.51 18.79 0.98
C MET A 53 -5.94 19.97 0.10
N ARG A 54 -5.23 21.09 0.21
CA ARG A 54 -5.50 22.29 -0.60
C ARG A 54 -4.84 22.26 -1.98
N GLN A 55 -3.98 21.28 -2.23
CA GLN A 55 -3.22 21.16 -3.47
C GLN A 55 -3.97 20.23 -4.41
N ARG A 56 -4.93 20.80 -5.17
CA ARG A 56 -5.84 20.05 -6.04
C ARG A 56 -5.14 19.02 -6.93
N ALA A 57 -4.01 19.38 -7.53
CA ALA A 57 -3.24 18.47 -8.37
C ALA A 57 -2.73 17.22 -7.61
N ILE A 58 -2.35 17.36 -6.33
CA ILE A 58 -1.90 16.23 -5.50
C ILE A 58 -3.09 15.34 -5.14
N VAL A 59 -4.22 15.93 -4.76
CA VAL A 59 -5.44 15.18 -4.44
C VAL A 59 -5.93 14.39 -5.65
N GLU A 60 -6.01 15.03 -6.82
CA GLU A 60 -6.41 14.39 -8.07
C GLU A 60 -5.47 13.25 -8.47
N ARG A 61 -4.15 13.43 -8.26
CA ARG A 61 -3.17 12.38 -8.51
C ARG A 61 -3.33 11.21 -7.55
N PHE A 62 -3.47 11.47 -6.25
CA PHE A 62 -3.67 10.43 -5.24
C PHE A 62 -4.90 9.56 -5.55
N TYR A 63 -6.00 10.19 -5.97
CA TYR A 63 -7.22 9.49 -6.36
C TYR A 63 -7.07 8.71 -7.67
N SER A 64 -6.36 9.29 -8.65
CA SER A 64 -6.09 8.63 -9.93
C SER A 64 -5.23 7.37 -9.77
N GLU A 65 -4.23 7.43 -8.89
CA GLU A 65 -3.41 6.27 -8.51
C GLU A 65 -4.29 5.18 -7.89
N ALA A 66 -5.16 5.53 -6.93
CA ALA A 66 -6.10 4.60 -6.31
C ALA A 66 -7.01 3.91 -7.35
N LYS A 67 -7.59 4.70 -8.27
CA LYS A 67 -8.50 4.20 -9.30
C LYS A 67 -7.83 3.21 -10.25
N ALA A 68 -6.59 3.48 -10.66
CA ALA A 68 -5.89 2.58 -11.56
C ALA A 68 -5.52 1.27 -10.86
N CYS A 69 -5.00 1.34 -9.64
CA CYS A 69 -4.69 0.18 -8.81
C CYS A 69 -5.93 -0.65 -8.48
N PHE A 70 -7.09 0.00 -8.31
CA PHE A 70 -8.35 -0.67 -8.02
C PHE A 70 -8.78 -1.67 -9.10
N THR A 71 -8.30 -1.56 -10.33
CA THR A 71 -8.61 -2.52 -11.41
C THR A 71 -7.63 -3.71 -11.49
N LEU A 72 -6.51 -3.64 -10.76
CA LEU A 72 -5.51 -4.68 -10.76
C LEU A 72 -5.90 -5.79 -9.78
N ARG A 73 -5.97 -7.02 -10.31
CA ARG A 73 -6.25 -8.24 -9.55
C ARG A 73 -5.19 -9.27 -9.91
N HIS A 74 -4.32 -9.58 -8.95
CA HIS A 74 -3.26 -10.57 -9.10
C HIS A 74 -2.77 -11.00 -7.71
N PRO A 75 -2.44 -12.28 -7.46
CA PRO A 75 -1.93 -12.72 -6.16
C PRO A 75 -0.67 -11.98 -5.70
N ASN A 76 0.18 -11.52 -6.63
CA ASN A 76 1.41 -10.77 -6.33
C ASN A 76 1.26 -9.24 -6.42
N ILE A 77 0.05 -8.71 -6.46
CA ILE A 77 -0.23 -7.26 -6.34
C ILE A 77 -1.02 -7.05 -5.04
N ALA A 78 -0.65 -6.04 -4.24
CA ALA A 78 -1.46 -5.67 -3.09
C ALA A 78 -2.83 -5.13 -3.54
N GLY A 79 -3.90 -5.71 -3.03
CA GLY A 79 -5.26 -5.35 -3.44
C GLY A 79 -5.66 -3.96 -2.96
N VAL A 80 -6.20 -3.14 -3.87
CA VAL A 80 -6.99 -1.95 -3.50
C VAL A 80 -8.46 -2.34 -3.52
N GLU A 81 -9.13 -2.16 -2.38
CA GLU A 81 -10.51 -2.60 -2.16
C GLU A 81 -11.52 -1.47 -2.26
N ALA A 82 -11.13 -0.25 -1.91
CA ALA A 82 -11.97 0.93 -2.03
C ALA A 82 -11.13 2.21 -2.00
N TYR A 83 -11.73 3.32 -2.40
CA TYR A 83 -11.19 4.67 -2.23
C TYR A 83 -12.37 5.63 -2.01
N ALA A 84 -12.19 6.59 -1.11
CA ALA A 84 -13.25 7.50 -0.69
C ALA A 84 -12.67 8.79 -0.10
N TYR A 85 -13.56 9.72 0.24
CA TYR A 85 -13.24 10.92 1.02
C TYR A 85 -13.82 10.75 2.41
N ALA A 86 -13.05 11.09 3.44
CA ALA A 86 -13.52 11.16 4.82
C ALA A 86 -14.44 12.38 5.05
N GLU A 87 -15.02 12.47 6.24
CA GLU A 87 -15.97 13.52 6.62
C GLU A 87 -15.37 14.94 6.56
N ASP A 88 -14.06 15.06 6.80
CA ASP A 88 -13.30 16.31 6.69
C ASP A 88 -12.84 16.62 5.25
N GLY A 89 -13.22 15.76 4.29
CA GLY A 89 -12.83 15.82 2.89
C GLY A 89 -11.49 15.16 2.56
N SER A 90 -10.79 14.55 3.52
CA SER A 90 -9.49 13.90 3.28
C SER A 90 -9.64 12.61 2.44
N PRO A 91 -8.93 12.46 1.30
CA PRO A 91 -9.01 11.24 0.52
C PRO A 91 -8.26 10.11 1.21
N TYR A 92 -8.85 8.92 1.19
CA TYR A 92 -8.23 7.70 1.69
C TYR A 92 -8.45 6.51 0.75
N ILE A 93 -7.54 5.55 0.82
CA ILE A 93 -7.55 4.32 0.03
C ILE A 93 -7.57 3.14 1.00
N VAL A 94 -8.51 2.22 0.82
CA VAL A 94 -8.59 0.97 1.57
C VAL A 94 -7.88 -0.12 0.79
N MET A 95 -6.93 -0.78 1.45
CA MET A 95 -6.02 -1.75 0.85
C MET A 95 -5.96 -3.02 1.70
N GLU A 96 -5.56 -4.12 1.06
CA GLU A 96 -5.18 -5.37 1.70
C GLU A 96 -4.14 -5.09 2.81
N LEU A 97 -4.40 -5.57 4.04
CA LEU A 97 -3.42 -5.51 5.11
C LEU A 97 -2.47 -6.72 4.99
N LEU A 98 -1.21 -6.46 4.70
CA LEU A 98 -0.19 -7.50 4.60
C LEU A 98 0.53 -7.72 5.93
N GLN A 99 0.86 -8.97 6.22
CA GLN A 99 1.63 -9.35 7.41
C GLN A 99 2.99 -9.91 6.96
N GLY A 100 4.07 -9.21 7.32
CA GLY A 100 5.39 -9.51 6.78
C GLY A 100 6.32 -8.31 6.88
N LEU A 101 7.23 -8.18 5.93
CA LEU A 101 8.23 -7.11 5.86
C LEU A 101 8.53 -6.73 4.41
N SER A 102 9.09 -5.54 4.19
CA SER A 102 9.59 -5.19 2.86
C SER A 102 10.84 -6.02 2.51
N LEU A 103 11.12 -6.16 1.21
CA LEU A 103 12.36 -6.76 0.73
C LEU A 103 13.56 -5.91 1.16
N GLU A 104 13.39 -4.58 1.26
CA GLU A 104 14.42 -3.68 1.82
C GLU A 104 14.78 -4.06 3.25
N ASP A 105 13.78 -4.18 4.14
CA ASP A 105 14.00 -4.58 5.54
C ASP A 105 14.60 -5.98 5.65
N TYR A 106 14.23 -6.90 4.75
CA TYR A 106 14.82 -8.22 4.69
C TYR A 106 16.31 -8.14 4.36
N LEU A 107 16.68 -7.37 3.33
CA LEU A 107 18.07 -7.23 2.86
C LEU A 107 18.94 -6.48 3.88
N GLN A 108 18.38 -5.50 4.60
CA GLN A 108 19.09 -4.77 5.66
C GLN A 108 19.53 -5.65 6.84
N ARG A 109 18.91 -6.82 7.03
CA ARG A 109 19.36 -7.80 8.04
C ARG A 109 20.71 -8.43 7.72
N GLY A 110 21.29 -8.13 6.55
CA GLY A 110 22.65 -8.54 6.16
C GLY A 110 22.75 -9.99 5.71
N GLN A 111 21.63 -10.69 5.52
CA GLN A 111 21.62 -12.05 4.98
C GLN A 111 21.31 -12.03 3.47
N PRO A 112 22.26 -12.47 2.62
CA PRO A 112 21.99 -12.64 1.20
C PRO A 112 20.85 -13.63 0.99
N MET A 113 19.92 -13.30 0.09
CA MET A 113 18.86 -14.22 -0.30
C MET A 113 19.44 -15.30 -1.22
N ALA A 114 19.22 -16.57 -0.88
CA ALA A 114 19.64 -17.70 -1.70
C ALA A 114 18.96 -17.64 -3.08
N PRO A 115 19.65 -18.00 -4.19
CA PRO A 115 19.07 -17.97 -5.54
C PRO A 115 17.76 -18.75 -5.67
N GLU A 116 17.62 -19.86 -4.95
CA GLU A 116 16.46 -20.74 -4.94
C GLU A 116 15.22 -20.05 -4.34
N MET A 117 15.43 -19.05 -3.48
CA MET A 117 14.37 -18.20 -2.94
C MET A 117 14.17 -16.95 -3.81
N ALA A 118 15.25 -16.34 -4.29
CA ALA A 118 15.19 -15.09 -5.04
C ALA A 118 14.54 -15.25 -6.42
N ALA A 119 14.86 -16.31 -7.17
CA ALA A 119 14.37 -16.49 -8.53
C ALA A 119 12.82 -16.62 -8.61
N PRO A 120 12.14 -17.43 -7.76
CA PRO A 120 10.68 -17.47 -7.72
C PRO A 120 10.04 -16.12 -7.37
N LEU A 121 10.62 -15.36 -6.44
CA LEU A 121 10.11 -14.04 -6.07
C LEU A 121 10.25 -13.05 -7.22
N ALA A 122 11.40 -13.01 -7.89
CA ALA A 122 11.61 -12.16 -9.06
C ALA A 122 10.61 -12.49 -10.18
N PHE A 123 10.37 -13.78 -10.44
CA PHE A 123 9.37 -14.21 -11.42
C PHE A 123 7.95 -13.77 -11.04
N ALA A 124 7.57 -13.88 -9.76
CA ALA A 124 6.30 -13.39 -9.25
C ALA A 124 6.12 -11.87 -9.38
N VAL A 125 7.19 -11.08 -9.18
CA VAL A 125 7.19 -9.64 -9.47
C VAL A 125 6.96 -9.38 -10.96
N LEU A 126 7.63 -10.10 -11.84
CA LEU A 126 7.45 -9.96 -13.29
C LEU A 126 6.02 -10.29 -13.73
N GLN A 127 5.39 -11.30 -13.14
CA GLN A 127 3.98 -11.62 -13.39
C GLN A 127 3.04 -10.47 -12.96
N ALA A 128 3.26 -9.91 -11.77
CA ALA A 128 2.52 -8.73 -11.31
C ALA A 128 2.68 -7.53 -12.25
N LEU A 129 3.91 -7.22 -12.68
CA LEU A 129 4.19 -6.12 -13.59
C LEU A 129 3.55 -6.35 -14.97
N SER A 130 3.57 -7.59 -15.47
CA SER A 130 2.90 -7.95 -16.73
C SER A 130 1.40 -7.64 -16.70
N VAL A 131 0.73 -7.95 -15.59
CA VAL A 131 -0.71 -7.64 -15.40
C VAL A 131 -0.98 -6.14 -15.39
N ALA A 132 -0.09 -5.34 -14.79
CA ALA A 132 -0.19 -3.88 -14.79
C ALA A 132 0.06 -3.30 -16.20
N HIS A 133 1.14 -3.74 -16.86
CA HIS A 133 1.49 -3.31 -18.21
C HIS A 133 0.40 -3.65 -19.23
N GLY A 134 -0.26 -4.81 -19.09
CA GLY A 134 -1.41 -5.20 -19.91
C GLY A 134 -2.61 -4.24 -19.79
N ARG A 135 -2.66 -3.40 -18.75
CA ARG A 135 -3.65 -2.33 -18.56
C ARG A 135 -3.09 -0.93 -18.81
N GLY A 136 -1.89 -0.83 -19.38
CA GLY A 136 -1.22 0.46 -19.62
C GLY A 136 -0.71 1.14 -18.34
N ILE A 137 -0.63 0.43 -17.22
CA ILE A 137 -0.15 0.95 -15.94
C ILE A 137 1.31 0.57 -15.78
N VAL A 138 2.18 1.57 -15.60
CA VAL A 138 3.60 1.39 -15.30
C VAL A 138 3.85 1.75 -13.84
N HIS A 139 4.57 0.92 -13.10
CA HIS A 139 4.82 1.12 -11.66
C HIS A 139 5.67 2.37 -11.34
N ARG A 140 6.69 2.65 -12.16
CA ARG A 140 7.59 3.83 -12.11
C ARG A 140 8.45 4.03 -10.85
N ASP A 141 8.17 3.37 -9.74
CA ASP A 141 8.97 3.41 -8.50
C ASP A 141 9.25 1.99 -7.97
N LEU A 142 9.63 1.08 -8.86
CA LEU A 142 9.92 -0.30 -8.45
C LEU A 142 11.27 -0.36 -7.71
N LYS A 143 11.22 -0.67 -6.43
CA LYS A 143 12.38 -0.80 -5.53
C LYS A 143 12.09 -1.78 -4.39
N PRO A 144 13.11 -2.28 -3.66
CA PRO A 144 12.89 -3.24 -2.57
C PRO A 144 11.89 -2.80 -1.50
N ALA A 145 11.79 -1.50 -1.20
CA ALA A 145 10.80 -0.95 -0.26
C ALA A 145 9.33 -1.15 -0.71
N ASN A 146 9.09 -1.27 -2.03
CA ASN A 146 7.76 -1.47 -2.62
C ASN A 146 7.48 -2.95 -2.95
N LEU A 147 8.34 -3.86 -2.47
CA LEU A 147 8.18 -5.30 -2.61
C LEU A 147 8.00 -5.90 -1.22
N PHE A 148 6.81 -6.39 -0.92
CA PHE A 148 6.48 -6.89 0.40
C PHE A 148 6.51 -8.42 0.44
N LEU A 149 7.24 -8.98 1.40
CA LEU A 149 7.39 -10.41 1.62
C LEU A 149 6.39 -10.86 2.69
N VAL A 150 5.45 -11.71 2.30
CA VAL A 150 4.45 -12.33 3.17
C VAL A 150 4.85 -13.79 3.43
N PRO A 151 5.15 -14.19 4.68
CA PRO A 151 5.47 -15.60 4.97
C PRO A 151 4.31 -16.53 4.61
N ASP A 152 4.62 -17.67 3.98
CA ASP A 152 3.61 -18.69 3.62
C ASP A 152 3.35 -19.73 4.74
N GLY A 153 4.05 -19.60 5.88
CA GLY A 153 3.99 -20.55 7.00
C GLY A 153 4.84 -21.82 6.81
N GLN A 154 5.44 -22.02 5.64
CA GLN A 154 6.30 -23.16 5.29
C GLN A 154 7.77 -22.76 5.17
N GLY A 155 8.13 -21.58 5.67
CA GLY A 155 9.49 -21.03 5.59
C GLY A 155 9.81 -20.35 4.24
N ARG A 156 8.81 -20.09 3.40
CA ARG A 156 8.98 -19.31 2.16
C ARG A 156 8.17 -18.01 2.24
N TYR A 157 8.27 -17.22 1.17
CA TYR A 157 7.56 -15.97 1.02
C TYR A 157 6.71 -15.96 -0.25
N THR A 158 5.54 -15.33 -0.15
CA THR A 158 4.84 -14.75 -1.29
C THR A 158 5.22 -13.29 -1.39
N ILE A 159 5.56 -12.81 -2.58
CA ILE A 159 5.83 -11.40 -2.82
C ILE A 159 4.56 -10.65 -3.26
N LYS A 160 4.40 -9.43 -2.74
CA LYS A 160 3.35 -8.49 -3.10
C LYS A 160 4.00 -7.19 -3.56
N VAL A 161 3.66 -6.77 -4.77
CA VAL A 161 4.06 -5.47 -5.30
C VAL A 161 3.11 -4.41 -4.76
N LEU A 162 3.66 -3.38 -4.11
CA LEU A 162 2.94 -2.26 -3.51
C LEU A 162 2.97 -1.03 -4.42
N ASP A 163 2.13 -0.04 -4.13
CA ASP A 163 2.28 1.34 -4.61
C ASP A 163 2.63 1.47 -6.11
N PHE A 164 1.72 1.04 -6.99
CA PHE A 164 1.83 1.33 -8.43
C PHE A 164 1.65 2.84 -8.65
N GLY A 165 2.75 3.57 -8.49
CA GLY A 165 2.83 5.01 -8.68
C GLY A 165 2.63 5.36 -10.15
N ILE A 166 1.47 5.89 -10.49
CA ILE A 166 1.25 6.46 -11.81
C ILE A 166 1.83 7.88 -11.80
N ALA A 167 3.15 7.99 -11.87
CA ALA A 167 3.83 9.27 -11.94
C ALA A 167 3.83 9.84 -13.37
N LYS A 168 2.90 10.74 -13.69
CA LYS A 168 3.17 11.87 -14.59
C LYS A 168 2.36 13.07 -14.13
#